data_AF-A0A5J9UXF5-F1
#
_entry.id   AF-A0A5J9UXF5-F1
#
_cell.length_a   1.000
_cell.length_b   1.000
_cell.length_c   1.000
_cell.angle_alpha   90.00
_cell.angle_beta   90.00
_cell.angle_gamma   90.00
#
_symmetry.space_group_name_H-M   'P 1'
#
loop_
_entity.id
_entity.type
_entity.pdbx_description
1 polymer ?
#
loop_
_entity_poly.entity_id
_entity_poly.type
_entity_poly.pdbx_seq_one_letter_code
_entity_poly.pdbx_strand_id
1 'polypeptide(L)'
;MDAAAREAQAGLEWRVTVPEGASVTVEHEAGAVFRAWACLIAAMVTARSKVSGFAKRVWRIGADDPRKAAHGFKVGLALVLVSVFYYTRPLYDGVGGAAMWAIMTVVVVFEYTVGGSVYKCFNRAVATASAGVLALGVHWVADKSGELEPFILSGSLFLLAAAATFSRFIPTVKARFDYGVTIFILTYSLVAVSGYRVDELAALAQQRLSTIAIGIFMCLGVCVLICPVWSGQELHRLTVSNMKKLAGAIEGCVDVYFAEPATPAQAKSDGYKCVLNSKASEDAQANLARWEPAHGKFGFRHPYSHYAKIGAAMRGCAYCVEALNSCVVAEAQAPEHVKQLLREVCARVGAQCARVLREASRSVETMTSSRTLDFAVADMNTAVHELQGDMRSLPSMLAVKLSETSLMDMMPLFTVASLLVEISTRIEGVVDAVETLATLAEFKEASEDDDDKKRETTEMTKVHPLNEPDAEDASPENQAAKA
;
A
#
# COMPACT_ATOMS: atom_id res chain seq x y z
N MET A 1 13.27 44.69 -64.30
CA MET A 1 13.41 46.02 -64.92
C MET A 1 13.17 47.01 -63.80
N ASP A 2 14.21 47.34 -63.04
CA ASP A 2 15.10 48.48 -63.33
C ASP A 2 14.33 49.80 -63.17
N ALA A 3 14.84 50.87 -62.56
CA ALA A 3 15.99 51.14 -61.73
C ALA A 3 15.80 52.60 -61.27
N ALA A 4 16.41 52.95 -60.15
CA ALA A 4 17.12 54.21 -59.91
C ALA A 4 16.37 55.55 -59.69
N ALA A 5 17.09 56.35 -58.87
CA ALA A 5 17.17 57.81 -58.82
C ALA A 5 16.03 58.54 -58.07
N ARG A 6 16.27 59.60 -57.29
CA ARG A 6 17.44 60.42 -56.93
C ARG A 6 16.99 61.30 -55.75
N GLU A 7 17.84 61.46 -54.73
CA GLU A 7 18.48 62.72 -54.31
C GLU A 7 17.59 63.84 -53.72
N ALA A 8 18.09 64.36 -52.61
CA ALA A 8 17.48 65.30 -51.69
C ALA A 8 17.47 66.74 -52.19
N GLN A 9 16.48 67.52 -51.77
CA GLN A 9 16.50 68.98 -51.80
C GLN A 9 15.94 69.55 -50.49
N ALA A 10 16.78 70.31 -49.81
CA ALA A 10 16.44 71.13 -48.65
C ALA A 10 15.68 72.38 -49.08
N GLY A 11 14.77 72.86 -48.24
CA GLY A 11 14.10 74.16 -48.39
C GLY A 11 13.19 74.45 -47.19
N LEU A 12 13.53 75.47 -46.43
CA LEU A 12 12.96 75.85 -45.13
C LEU A 12 11.50 76.35 -45.17
N GLU A 13 10.81 76.06 -44.05
CA GLU A 13 9.84 76.86 -43.25
C GLU A 13 9.02 77.98 -43.94
N TRP A 14 7.71 78.15 -43.72
CA TRP A 14 7.01 78.43 -42.44
C TRP A 14 5.49 78.37 -42.66
N ARG A 15 4.73 77.82 -41.69
CA ARG A 15 3.63 78.53 -40.98
C ARG A 15 2.85 77.57 -40.08
N VAL A 16 2.80 77.93 -38.80
CA VAL A 16 1.83 77.43 -37.83
C VAL A 16 0.56 78.25 -37.96
N THR A 17 -0.57 77.56 -38.09
CA THR A 17 -1.89 78.06 -37.68
C THR A 17 -2.63 76.90 -37.02
N VAL A 18 -2.74 76.96 -35.69
CA VAL A 18 -3.66 76.14 -34.91
C VAL A 18 -4.97 76.92 -34.77
N PRO A 19 -6.11 76.29 -35.05
CA PRO A 19 -7.26 76.48 -34.18
C PRO A 19 -7.89 75.15 -33.74
N GLU A 20 -8.00 75.05 -32.41
CA GLU A 20 -8.98 74.35 -31.56
C GLU A 20 -9.68 73.09 -32.08
N GLY A 21 -9.42 71.96 -31.38
CA GLY A 21 -10.37 70.85 -31.32
C GLY A 21 -9.81 69.44 -31.47
N ALA A 22 -8.78 69.04 -30.71
CA ALA A 22 -8.54 67.62 -30.44
C ALA A 22 -7.61 67.46 -29.23
N SER A 23 -8.18 67.20 -28.05
CA SER A 23 -7.43 66.68 -26.92
C SER A 23 -6.93 65.27 -27.24
N VAL A 24 -5.64 65.13 -27.53
CA VAL A 24 -4.97 63.83 -27.50
C VAL A 24 -4.59 63.56 -26.05
N THR A 25 -5.48 62.90 -25.32
CA THR A 25 -5.16 62.32 -24.02
C THR A 25 -4.19 61.17 -24.22
N VAL A 26 -2.97 61.34 -23.74
CA VAL A 26 -1.96 60.29 -23.65
C VAL A 26 -2.37 59.31 -22.56
N GLU A 27 -3.13 58.27 -22.91
CA GLU A 27 -3.31 57.09 -22.06
C GLU A 27 -2.13 56.13 -22.29
N HIS A 28 -1.02 56.20 -21.54
CA HIS A 28 -0.02 55.12 -21.67
C HIS A 28 0.99 54.81 -20.54
N GLU A 29 0.65 54.94 -19.25
CA GLU A 29 1.44 54.27 -18.19
C GLU A 29 0.60 53.59 -17.09
N ALA A 30 -0.55 54.15 -16.72
CA ALA A 30 -1.43 53.57 -15.68
C ALA A 30 -1.96 52.17 -16.04
N GLY A 31 -2.19 51.89 -17.33
CA GLY A 31 -2.71 50.61 -17.80
C GLY A 31 -1.70 49.45 -17.75
N ALA A 32 -0.39 49.72 -17.83
CA ALA A 32 0.63 48.67 -17.74
C ALA A 32 0.82 48.23 -16.28
N VAL A 33 0.87 49.19 -15.35
CA VAL A 33 0.98 48.93 -13.91
C VAL A 33 -0.28 48.24 -13.38
N PHE A 34 -1.46 48.68 -13.80
CA PHE A 34 -2.73 48.03 -13.42
C PHE A 34 -2.82 46.60 -13.95
N ARG A 35 -2.38 46.33 -15.19
CA ARG A 35 -2.31 44.97 -15.75
C ARG A 35 -1.29 44.09 -15.04
N ALA A 36 -0.12 44.62 -14.69
CA ALA A 36 0.89 43.90 -13.92
C ALA A 36 0.38 43.56 -12.51
N TRP A 37 -0.30 44.50 -11.84
CA TRP A 37 -0.89 44.31 -10.53
C TRP A 37 -2.05 43.30 -10.55
N ALA A 38 -2.93 43.38 -11.55
CA ALA A 38 -3.97 42.38 -11.78
C ALA A 38 -3.40 40.98 -12.06
N CYS A 39 -2.30 40.88 -12.81
CA CYS A 39 -1.59 39.63 -13.07
C CYS A 39 -0.99 39.02 -11.80
N LEU A 40 -0.39 39.86 -10.93
CA LEU A 40 0.11 39.43 -9.62
C LEU A 40 -1.00 38.93 -8.70
N ILE A 41 -2.14 39.63 -8.66
CA ILE A 41 -3.30 39.20 -7.88
C ILE A 41 -3.85 37.88 -8.43
N ALA A 42 -3.99 37.74 -9.76
CA ALA A 42 -4.42 36.49 -10.39
C ALA A 42 -3.46 35.33 -10.10
N ALA A 43 -2.14 35.58 -10.12
CA ALA A 43 -1.12 34.60 -9.74
C ALA A 43 -1.23 34.20 -8.27
N MET A 44 -1.45 35.15 -7.35
CA MET A 44 -1.66 34.88 -5.93
C MET A 44 -2.96 34.10 -5.67
N VAL A 45 -4.06 34.43 -6.34
CA VAL A 45 -5.33 33.71 -6.24
C VAL A 45 -5.19 32.28 -6.77
N THR A 46 -4.49 32.10 -7.89
CA THR A 46 -4.21 30.78 -8.48
C THR A 46 -3.27 29.96 -7.59
N ALA A 47 -2.27 30.58 -6.96
CA ALA A 47 -1.42 29.92 -5.99
C ALA A 47 -2.23 29.50 -4.75
N ARG A 48 -3.10 30.38 -4.23
CA ARG A 48 -3.98 30.08 -3.09
C ARG A 48 -4.96 28.95 -3.39
N SER A 49 -5.56 28.92 -4.59
CA SER A 49 -6.49 27.84 -4.98
C SER A 49 -5.76 26.50 -5.14
N LYS A 50 -4.54 26.52 -5.70
CA LYS A 50 -3.66 25.33 -5.77
C LYS A 50 -3.27 24.84 -4.37
N VAL A 51 -2.87 25.73 -3.48
CA VAL A 51 -2.54 25.40 -2.07
C VAL A 51 -3.75 24.85 -1.33
N SER A 52 -4.94 25.45 -1.50
CA SER A 52 -6.18 24.95 -0.91
C SER A 52 -6.57 23.58 -1.45
N GLY A 53 -6.45 23.36 -2.77
CA GLY A 53 -6.67 22.05 -3.39
C GLY A 53 -5.69 20.99 -2.87
N PHE A 54 -4.42 21.34 -2.71
CA PHE A 54 -3.41 20.48 -2.10
C PHE A 54 -3.72 20.18 -0.63
N ALA A 55 -4.07 21.19 0.16
CA ALA A 55 -4.43 21.05 1.56
C ALA A 55 -5.65 20.14 1.75
N LYS A 56 -6.70 20.28 0.91
CA LYS A 56 -7.84 19.35 0.91
C LYS A 56 -7.43 17.92 0.60
N ARG A 57 -6.48 17.73 -0.31
CA ARG A 57 -5.95 16.41 -0.67
C ARG A 57 -5.14 15.80 0.48
N VAL A 58 -4.29 16.59 1.14
CA VAL A 58 -3.54 16.17 2.33
C VAL A 58 -4.48 15.84 3.49
N TRP A 59 -5.49 16.69 3.73
CA TRP A 59 -6.53 16.44 4.72
C TRP A 59 -7.25 15.12 4.45
N ARG A 60 -7.63 14.86 3.20
CA ARG A 60 -8.26 13.60 2.81
C ARG A 60 -7.33 12.40 3.08
N ILE A 61 -6.05 12.48 2.74
CA ILE A 61 -5.07 11.41 3.02
C ILE A 61 -4.96 11.13 4.52
N GLY A 62 -4.96 12.17 5.36
CA GLY A 62 -4.90 12.03 6.81
C GLY A 62 -6.22 11.54 7.44
N ALA A 63 -7.36 11.98 6.91
CA ALA A 63 -8.68 11.58 7.37
C ALA A 63 -9.02 10.13 6.98
N ASP A 64 -8.62 9.70 5.78
CA ASP A 64 -8.87 8.35 5.27
C ASP A 64 -8.00 7.30 5.99
N ASP A 65 -6.79 7.65 6.43
CA ASP A 65 -5.92 6.78 7.22
C ASP A 65 -5.16 7.57 8.31
N PRO A 66 -5.74 7.71 9.52
CA PRO A 66 -5.13 8.50 10.60
C PRO A 66 -3.76 7.96 11.03
N ARG A 67 -3.45 6.70 10.70
CA ARG A 67 -2.15 6.09 10.98
C ARG A 67 -1.03 6.74 10.17
N LYS A 68 -1.30 7.26 8.97
CA LYS A 68 -0.32 8.00 8.16
C LYS A 68 0.02 9.35 8.78
N ALA A 69 -0.97 10.05 9.31
CA ALA A 69 -0.75 11.29 10.06
C ALA A 69 0.04 11.02 11.34
N ALA A 70 -0.32 9.95 12.08
CA ALA A 70 0.43 9.52 13.25
C ALA A 70 1.89 9.17 12.91
N HIS A 71 2.15 8.50 11.78
CA HIS A 71 3.50 8.21 11.32
C HIS A 71 4.30 9.50 11.05
N GLY A 72 3.73 10.47 10.33
CA GLY A 72 4.39 11.76 10.11
C GLY A 72 4.74 12.49 11.42
N PHE A 73 3.80 12.49 12.38
CA PHE A 73 4.04 13.03 13.72
C PHE A 73 5.19 12.30 14.44
N LYS A 74 5.22 10.97 14.38
CA LYS A 74 6.28 10.16 15.01
C LYS A 74 7.67 10.47 14.45
N VAL A 75 7.80 10.57 13.12
CA VAL A 75 9.09 10.94 12.49
C VAL A 75 9.53 12.31 12.98
N GLY A 76 8.62 13.29 12.98
CA GLY A 76 8.90 14.63 13.50
C GLY A 76 9.33 14.61 14.98
N LEU A 77 8.62 13.86 15.81
CA LEU A 77 8.94 13.72 17.23
C LEU A 77 10.31 13.05 17.45
N ALA A 78 10.65 11.99 16.71
CA ALA A 78 11.97 11.37 16.78
C ALA A 78 13.08 12.35 16.40
N LEU A 79 12.88 13.16 15.36
CA LEU A 79 13.84 14.19 14.96
C LEU A 79 14.00 15.30 16.01
N VAL A 80 12.89 15.76 16.60
CA VAL A 80 12.92 16.74 17.70
C VAL A 80 13.66 16.17 18.89
N LEU A 81 13.35 14.93 19.30
CA LEU A 81 14.00 14.30 20.44
C LEU A 81 15.50 14.12 20.22
N VAL A 82 15.93 13.67 19.05
CA VAL A 82 17.36 13.60 18.69
C VAL A 82 17.98 14.99 18.69
N SER A 83 17.32 15.99 18.11
CA SER A 83 17.87 17.36 18.06
C SER A 83 18.02 17.98 19.45
N VAL A 84 17.00 17.84 20.31
CA VAL A 84 17.04 18.29 21.71
C VAL A 84 18.14 17.58 22.49
N PHE A 85 18.31 16.26 22.28
CA PHE A 85 19.40 15.50 22.89
C PHE A 85 20.76 16.12 22.57
N TYR A 86 20.98 16.58 21.33
CA TYR A 86 22.22 17.27 20.92
C TYR A 86 22.36 18.70 21.42
N TYR A 87 21.27 19.42 21.65
CA TYR A 87 21.33 20.79 22.17
C TYR A 87 21.69 20.86 23.66
N THR A 88 21.70 19.73 24.38
CA THR A 88 22.14 19.70 25.77
C THR A 88 23.68 19.79 25.86
N ARG A 89 24.19 20.86 26.52
CA ARG A 89 25.61 21.25 26.58
C ARG A 89 26.62 20.12 26.89
N PRO A 90 26.40 19.22 27.86
CA PRO A 90 27.38 18.18 28.20
C PRO A 90 27.67 17.19 27.06
N LEU A 91 26.77 17.04 26.09
CA LEU A 91 26.87 16.09 24.98
C LEU A 91 27.24 16.75 23.65
N TYR A 92 27.00 18.06 23.51
CA TYR A 92 27.50 18.83 22.36
C TYR A 92 29.05 18.83 22.32
N ASP A 93 29.69 18.97 23.48
CA ASP A 93 31.16 19.00 23.60
C ASP A 93 31.80 17.61 23.35
N GLY A 94 31.07 16.51 23.58
CA GLY A 94 31.56 15.14 23.36
C GLY A 94 31.27 14.57 21.96
N VAL A 95 30.22 15.05 21.28
CA VAL A 95 29.71 14.39 20.05
C VAL A 95 29.23 15.34 18.95
N GLY A 96 29.30 16.66 19.14
CA GLY A 96 28.65 17.69 18.30
C GLY A 96 29.02 17.66 16.81
N GLY A 97 30.25 17.32 16.45
CA GLY A 97 30.68 17.19 15.05
C GLY A 97 30.03 16.03 14.28
N ALA A 98 29.41 15.08 14.98
CA ALA A 98 28.80 13.88 14.39
C ALA A 98 27.26 13.87 14.49
N ALA A 99 26.61 14.96 14.92
CA ALA A 99 25.15 15.04 15.10
C ALA A 99 24.36 14.75 13.82
N MET A 100 24.92 15.09 12.65
CA MET A 100 24.33 14.79 11.34
C MET A 100 24.06 13.30 11.16
N TRP A 101 24.90 12.42 11.71
CA TRP A 101 24.76 10.96 11.60
C TRP A 101 23.56 10.41 12.35
N ALA A 102 23.21 10.99 13.50
CA ALA A 102 22.03 10.59 14.26
C ALA A 102 20.75 11.02 13.55
N ILE A 103 20.68 12.28 13.10
CA ILE A 103 19.55 12.81 12.33
C ILE A 103 19.36 12.00 11.05
N MET A 104 20.44 11.78 10.29
CA MET A 104 20.38 10.97 9.08
C MET A 104 19.95 9.53 9.35
N THR A 105 20.36 8.97 10.48
CA THR A 105 19.92 7.63 10.88
C THR A 105 18.41 7.62 11.09
N VAL A 106 17.84 8.53 11.88
CA VAL A 106 16.38 8.63 12.06
C VAL A 106 15.68 8.75 10.71
N VAL A 107 16.08 9.69 9.85
CA VAL A 107 15.42 9.90 8.54
C VAL A 107 15.44 8.65 7.67
N VAL A 108 16.53 7.88 7.70
CA VAL A 108 16.72 6.75 6.79
C VAL A 108 16.12 5.44 7.34
N VAL A 109 16.15 5.25 8.66
CA VAL A 109 15.71 4.00 9.32
C VAL A 109 14.26 4.02 9.76
N PHE A 110 13.67 5.19 9.99
CA PHE A 110 12.28 5.30 10.43
C PHE A 110 11.34 4.90 9.29
N GLU A 111 10.60 3.83 9.51
CA GLU A 111 9.67 3.24 8.55
C GLU A 111 8.23 3.35 9.02
N TYR A 112 7.29 3.11 8.11
CA TYR A 112 5.87 3.15 8.44
C TYR A 112 5.49 2.14 9.53
N THR A 113 6.07 0.93 9.47
CA THR A 113 5.82 -0.14 10.44
C THR A 113 6.98 -0.31 11.43
N VAL A 114 6.66 -0.86 12.60
CA VAL A 114 7.66 -1.20 13.62
C VAL A 114 8.65 -2.22 13.06
N GLY A 115 8.17 -3.29 12.41
CA GLY A 115 9.03 -4.29 11.76
C GLY A 115 10.01 -3.70 10.75
N GLY A 116 9.54 -2.75 9.92
CA GLY A 116 10.39 -1.99 9.00
C GLY A 116 11.49 -1.20 9.70
N SER A 117 11.14 -0.54 10.80
CA SER A 117 12.07 0.30 11.56
C SER A 117 13.11 -0.55 12.27
N VAL A 118 12.70 -1.65 12.90
CA VAL A 118 13.60 -2.61 13.56
C VAL A 118 14.54 -3.24 12.54
N TYR A 119 14.00 -3.71 11.40
CA TYR A 119 14.78 -4.26 10.28
C TYR A 119 15.87 -3.30 9.81
N LYS A 120 15.51 -2.04 9.54
CA LYS A 120 16.48 -1.04 9.09
C LYS A 120 17.47 -0.66 10.17
N CYS A 121 17.04 -0.49 11.42
CA CYS A 121 17.93 -0.19 12.54
C CYS A 121 18.97 -1.30 12.75
N PHE A 122 18.54 -2.56 12.74
CA PHE A 122 19.44 -3.71 12.87
C PHE A 122 20.45 -3.77 11.73
N ASN A 123 19.97 -3.67 10.48
CA ASN A 123 20.85 -3.65 9.32
C ASN A 123 21.80 -2.45 9.31
N ARG A 124 21.36 -1.28 9.77
CA ARG A 124 22.20 -0.08 9.93
C ARG A 124 23.33 -0.35 10.91
N ALA A 125 23.02 -0.89 12.09
CA ALA A 125 24.02 -1.20 13.11
C ALA A 125 25.05 -2.23 12.61
N VAL A 126 24.58 -3.35 12.06
CA VAL A 126 25.46 -4.42 11.57
C VAL A 126 26.33 -3.94 10.40
N ALA A 127 25.74 -3.25 9.42
CA ALA A 127 26.47 -2.78 8.25
C ALA A 127 27.50 -1.69 8.59
N THR A 128 27.17 -0.76 9.50
CA THR A 128 28.12 0.27 9.93
C THR A 128 29.24 -0.32 10.77
N ALA A 129 28.95 -1.26 11.67
CA ALA A 129 29.96 -1.94 12.47
C ALA A 129 30.90 -2.78 11.58
N SER A 130 30.37 -3.59 10.66
CA SER A 130 31.18 -4.41 9.77
C SER A 130 32.01 -3.57 8.80
N ALA A 131 31.44 -2.49 8.24
CA ALA A 131 32.18 -1.55 7.42
C ALA A 131 33.30 -0.85 8.21
N GLY A 132 33.03 -0.44 9.46
CA GLY A 132 34.03 0.18 10.33
C GLY A 132 35.19 -0.76 10.65
N VAL A 133 34.90 -2.00 11.05
CA VAL A 133 35.94 -3.01 11.34
C VAL A 133 36.78 -3.33 10.11
N LEU A 134 36.14 -3.54 8.95
CA LEU A 134 36.87 -3.79 7.70
C LEU A 134 37.71 -2.60 7.28
N ALA A 135 37.18 -1.38 7.38
CA ALA A 135 37.93 -0.17 7.03
C ALA A 135 39.14 0.05 7.95
N LEU A 136 39.01 -0.18 9.26
CA LEU A 136 40.14 -0.12 10.19
C LEU A 136 41.19 -1.20 9.87
N GLY A 137 40.76 -2.42 9.54
CA GLY A 137 41.67 -3.50 9.16
C GLY A 137 42.44 -3.20 7.88
N VAL A 138 41.76 -2.70 6.84
CA VAL A 138 42.40 -2.30 5.59
C VAL A 138 43.34 -1.13 5.81
N HIS A 139 42.94 -0.13 6.60
CA HIS A 139 43.80 1.01 6.92
C HIS A 139 45.07 0.57 7.66
N TRP A 140 44.95 -0.36 8.62
CA TRP A 140 46.10 -0.92 9.31
C TRP A 140 47.08 -1.64 8.37
N VAL A 141 46.56 -2.38 7.37
CA VAL A 141 47.41 -3.01 6.35
C VAL A 141 48.07 -1.96 5.44
N ALA A 142 47.31 -0.94 5.04
CA ALA A 142 47.78 0.11 4.14
C ALA A 142 48.90 0.95 4.78
N ASP A 143 48.75 1.33 6.06
CA ASP A 143 49.75 2.06 6.86
C ASP A 143 51.10 1.32 6.96
N LYS A 144 51.07 -0.03 7.02
CA LYS A 144 52.30 -0.85 7.00
C LYS A 144 52.97 -0.96 5.63
N SER A 145 52.33 -0.48 4.57
CA SER A 145 52.77 -0.71 3.18
C SER A 145 53.44 0.49 2.52
N GLY A 146 53.60 1.62 3.24
CA GLY A 146 54.32 2.81 2.75
C GLY A 146 53.70 3.39 1.47
N GLU A 147 54.48 3.52 0.40
CA GLU A 147 54.04 4.12 -0.87
C GLU A 147 52.85 3.40 -1.54
N LEU A 148 52.58 2.14 -1.16
CA LEU A 148 51.44 1.38 -1.66
C LEU A 148 50.12 1.70 -0.97
N GLU A 149 50.13 2.52 0.10
CA GLU A 149 48.95 2.85 0.90
C GLU A 149 47.77 3.37 0.04
N PRO A 150 47.92 4.36 -0.86
CA PRO A 150 46.79 4.85 -1.65
C PRO A 150 46.24 3.81 -2.62
N PHE A 151 47.09 2.90 -3.12
CA PHE A 151 46.70 1.83 -4.02
C PHE A 151 45.93 0.73 -3.28
N ILE A 152 46.33 0.39 -2.05
CA ILE A 152 45.63 -0.58 -1.20
C ILE A 152 44.26 -0.03 -0.79
N LEU A 153 44.20 1.23 -0.36
CA LEU A 153 42.93 1.89 -0.02
C LEU A 153 41.99 1.98 -1.23
N SER A 154 42.49 2.42 -2.38
CA SER A 154 41.67 2.53 -3.60
C SER A 154 41.24 1.17 -4.15
N GLY A 155 42.14 0.18 -4.15
CA GLY A 155 41.87 -1.18 -4.62
C GLY A 155 40.85 -1.91 -3.74
N SER A 156 40.98 -1.79 -2.41
CA SER A 156 40.01 -2.36 -1.47
C SER A 156 38.62 -1.71 -1.60
N LEU A 157 38.56 -0.39 -1.81
CA LEU A 157 37.32 0.35 -2.08
C LEU A 157 36.64 -0.17 -3.33
N PHE A 158 37.37 -0.29 -4.43
CA PHE A 158 36.85 -0.86 -5.67
C PHE A 158 36.32 -2.28 -5.46
N LEU A 159 37.14 -3.17 -4.87
CA LEU A 159 36.77 -4.57 -4.70
C LEU A 159 35.56 -4.76 -3.77
N LEU A 160 35.55 -4.12 -2.60
CA LEU A 160 34.45 -4.27 -1.64
C LEU A 160 33.18 -3.61 -2.13
N ALA A 161 33.26 -2.42 -2.76
CA ALA A 161 32.07 -1.79 -3.33
C ALA A 161 31.50 -2.60 -4.51
N ALA A 162 32.36 -3.14 -5.39
CA ALA A 162 31.94 -3.99 -6.50
C ALA A 162 31.31 -5.30 -5.99
N ALA A 163 31.96 -5.99 -5.06
CA ALA A 163 31.46 -7.25 -4.47
C ALA A 163 30.13 -7.04 -3.72
N ALA A 164 30.05 -5.99 -2.89
CA ALA A 164 28.83 -5.64 -2.18
C ALA A 164 27.71 -5.28 -3.17
N THR A 165 27.99 -4.49 -4.20
CA THR A 165 26.99 -4.14 -5.23
C THR A 165 26.53 -5.38 -6.00
N PHE A 166 27.45 -6.27 -6.37
CA PHE A 166 27.14 -7.51 -7.05
C PHE A 166 26.24 -8.43 -6.20
N SER A 167 26.48 -8.49 -4.89
CA SER A 167 25.65 -9.29 -3.97
C SER A 167 24.16 -8.91 -4.01
N ARG A 168 23.83 -7.65 -4.37
CA ARG A 168 22.44 -7.17 -4.49
C ARG A 168 21.66 -7.81 -5.64
N PHE A 169 22.33 -8.45 -6.60
CA PHE A 169 21.68 -9.22 -7.66
C PHE A 169 21.24 -10.60 -7.19
N ILE A 170 21.75 -11.09 -6.05
CA ILE A 170 21.31 -12.34 -5.45
C ILE A 170 19.94 -12.10 -4.80
N PRO A 171 18.85 -12.79 -5.22
CA PRO A 171 17.50 -12.50 -4.75
C PRO A 171 17.32 -12.59 -3.22
N THR A 172 18.02 -13.53 -2.58
CA THR A 172 17.98 -13.69 -1.12
C THR A 172 18.62 -12.52 -0.39
N VAL A 173 19.75 -12.01 -0.89
CA VAL A 173 20.41 -10.80 -0.35
C VAL A 173 19.56 -9.57 -0.61
N LYS A 174 19.02 -9.42 -1.82
CA LYS A 174 18.13 -8.31 -2.17
C LYS A 174 16.90 -8.24 -1.27
N ALA A 175 16.25 -9.37 -1.02
CA ALA A 175 15.05 -9.41 -0.20
C ALA A 175 15.32 -9.13 1.29
N ARG A 176 16.52 -9.44 1.79
CA ARG A 176 16.81 -9.48 3.24
C ARG A 176 17.83 -8.45 3.71
N PHE A 177 18.67 -7.94 2.84
CA PHE A 177 19.84 -7.13 3.23
C PHE A 177 20.13 -5.96 2.27
N ASP A 178 19.29 -5.68 1.27
CA ASP A 178 19.54 -4.60 0.28
C ASP A 178 19.87 -3.25 0.94
N TYR A 179 19.11 -2.88 1.97
CA TYR A 179 19.38 -1.70 2.78
C TYR A 179 20.75 -1.77 3.48
N GLY A 180 21.04 -2.88 4.15
CA GLY A 180 22.31 -3.10 4.85
C GLY A 180 23.52 -3.02 3.90
N VAL A 181 23.40 -3.60 2.71
CA VAL A 181 24.44 -3.53 1.67
C VAL A 181 24.67 -2.09 1.21
N THR A 182 23.61 -1.30 0.98
CA THR A 182 23.76 0.14 0.67
C THR A 182 24.51 0.87 1.78
N ILE A 183 24.11 0.64 3.04
CA ILE A 183 24.75 1.27 4.19
C ILE A 183 26.21 0.84 4.34
N PHE A 184 26.51 -0.42 4.09
CA PHE A 184 27.86 -0.95 4.12
C PHE A 184 28.75 -0.23 3.10
N ILE A 185 28.31 -0.14 1.83
CA ILE A 185 29.05 0.55 0.76
C ILE A 185 29.26 2.02 1.13
N LEU A 186 28.21 2.71 1.57
CA LEU A 186 28.27 4.12 1.94
C LEU A 186 29.24 4.34 3.10
N THR A 187 29.14 3.53 4.15
CA THR A 187 29.98 3.66 5.36
C THR A 187 31.43 3.34 5.03
N TYR A 188 31.69 2.21 4.35
CA TYR A 188 33.04 1.81 3.98
C TYR A 188 33.69 2.86 3.07
N SER A 189 32.98 3.33 2.04
CA SER A 189 33.48 4.38 1.14
C SER A 189 33.85 5.65 1.89
N LEU A 190 32.97 6.09 2.81
CA LEU A 190 33.19 7.33 3.54
C LEU A 190 34.34 7.19 4.54
N VAL A 191 34.49 6.04 5.21
CA VAL A 191 35.62 5.77 6.11
C VAL A 191 36.93 5.61 5.34
N ALA A 192 36.94 4.90 4.21
CA ALA A 192 38.13 4.72 3.37
C ALA A 192 38.65 6.06 2.81
N VAL A 193 37.75 6.94 2.35
CA VAL A 193 38.12 8.28 1.84
C VAL A 193 38.49 9.25 2.98
N SER A 194 37.82 9.17 4.13
CA SER A 194 38.12 10.04 5.29
C SER A 194 39.40 9.61 6.02
N GLY A 195 39.71 8.32 6.06
CA GLY A 195 40.88 7.77 6.77
C GLY A 195 42.20 8.29 6.24
N TYR A 196 42.29 8.54 4.93
CA TYR A 196 43.46 9.17 4.31
C TYR A 196 43.75 10.60 4.83
N ARG A 197 42.80 11.27 5.49
CA ARG A 197 42.92 12.68 5.92
C ARG A 197 42.91 12.89 7.44
N VAL A 198 42.72 11.84 8.24
CA VAL A 198 42.49 11.98 9.69
C VAL A 198 43.34 10.96 10.44
N ASP A 199 44.30 11.47 11.22
CA ASP A 199 45.26 10.65 11.99
C ASP A 199 44.59 9.76 13.05
N GLU A 200 43.41 10.15 13.57
CA GLU A 200 42.63 9.39 14.57
C GLU A 200 41.35 8.75 14.01
N LEU A 201 41.50 7.85 13.04
CA LEU A 201 40.38 7.14 12.40
C LEU A 201 39.50 6.37 13.42
N ALA A 202 40.10 5.80 14.45
CA ALA A 202 39.40 5.03 15.48
C ALA A 202 38.47 5.91 16.35
N ALA A 203 38.94 7.09 16.77
CA ALA A 203 38.13 8.02 17.56
C ALA A 203 36.94 8.55 16.74
N LEU A 204 37.19 8.90 15.47
CA LEU A 204 36.15 9.33 14.53
C LEU A 204 35.12 8.22 14.25
N ALA A 205 35.56 6.96 14.13
CA ALA A 205 34.68 5.81 13.95
C ALA A 205 33.82 5.56 15.21
N GLN A 206 34.42 5.61 16.40
CA GLN A 206 33.72 5.44 17.67
C GLN A 206 32.66 6.53 17.88
N GLN A 207 33.00 7.79 17.58
CA GLN A 207 32.06 8.90 17.67
C GLN A 207 30.86 8.67 16.74
N ARG A 208 31.07 8.27 15.49
CA ARG A 208 30.00 7.98 14.53
C ARG A 208 29.13 6.78 14.94
N LEU A 209 29.74 5.71 15.46
CA LEU A 209 28.99 4.55 15.95
C LEU A 209 28.10 4.94 17.13
N SER A 210 28.61 5.74 18.07
CA SER A 210 27.84 6.20 19.23
C SER A 210 26.64 7.08 18.83
N THR A 211 26.80 8.00 17.88
CA THR A 211 25.69 8.85 17.39
C THR A 211 24.65 8.07 16.60
N ILE A 212 25.08 7.11 15.78
CA ILE A 212 24.16 6.19 15.09
C ILE A 212 23.38 5.36 16.11
N ALA A 213 24.02 4.86 17.16
CA ALA A 213 23.36 4.11 18.23
C ALA A 213 22.29 4.95 18.95
N ILE A 214 22.59 6.22 19.28
CA ILE A 214 21.62 7.16 19.85
C ILE A 214 20.42 7.35 18.90
N GLY A 215 20.69 7.59 17.61
CA GLY A 215 19.63 7.75 16.59
C GLY A 215 18.73 6.52 16.48
N ILE A 216 19.32 5.31 16.51
CA ILE A 216 18.59 4.04 16.53
C ILE A 216 17.71 3.93 17.79
N PHE A 217 18.27 4.20 18.96
CA PHE A 217 17.55 4.10 20.22
C PHE A 217 16.32 5.01 20.26
N MET A 218 16.49 6.28 19.87
CA MET A 218 15.39 7.25 19.82
C MET A 218 14.35 6.88 18.76
N CYS A 219 14.78 6.40 17.58
CA CYS A 219 13.88 5.92 16.55
C CYS A 219 13.02 4.75 17.05
N LEU A 220 13.64 3.71 17.61
CA LEU A 220 12.93 2.53 18.10
C LEU A 220 12.00 2.87 19.27
N GLY A 221 12.45 3.71 20.20
CA GLY A 221 11.63 4.19 21.31
C GLY A 221 10.34 4.86 20.82
N VAL A 222 10.45 5.78 19.86
CA VAL A 222 9.28 6.45 19.28
C VAL A 222 8.40 5.50 18.46
N CYS A 223 8.99 4.64 17.63
CA CYS A 223 8.23 3.68 16.80
C CYS A 223 7.38 2.72 17.62
N VAL A 224 7.94 2.19 18.71
CA VAL A 224 7.29 1.15 19.53
C VAL A 224 6.31 1.75 20.53
N LEU A 225 6.65 2.88 21.17
CA LEU A 225 5.85 3.43 22.27
C LEU A 225 4.69 4.31 21.80
N ILE A 226 4.78 4.91 20.61
CA ILE A 226 3.79 5.90 20.15
C ILE A 226 2.96 5.30 19.02
N CYS A 227 1.71 4.92 19.33
CA CYS A 227 0.70 4.39 18.39
C CYS A 227 1.26 3.36 17.39
N PRO A 228 1.87 2.25 17.84
CA PRO A 228 2.65 1.36 16.97
C PRO A 228 1.82 0.81 15.81
N VAL A 229 2.43 0.78 14.62
CA VAL A 229 1.84 0.17 13.42
C VAL A 229 2.63 -1.09 13.10
N TRP A 230 1.97 -2.24 13.18
CA TRP A 230 2.61 -3.54 13.05
C TRP A 230 2.43 -4.12 11.64
N SER A 231 3.53 -4.57 11.03
CA SER A 231 3.55 -5.27 9.75
C SER A 231 2.78 -6.59 9.81
N GLY A 232 2.89 -7.34 10.91
CA GLY A 232 2.12 -8.58 11.11
C GLY A 232 0.62 -8.36 11.05
N GLN A 233 0.13 -7.29 11.70
CA GLN A 233 -1.28 -6.90 11.62
C GLN A 233 -1.70 -6.42 10.24
N GLU A 234 -0.85 -5.70 9.53
CA GLU A 234 -1.17 -5.22 8.18
C GLU A 234 -1.25 -6.38 7.18
N LEU A 235 -0.33 -7.35 7.27
CA LEU A 235 -0.39 -8.60 6.52
C LEU A 235 -1.68 -9.36 6.80
N HIS A 236 -2.02 -9.49 8.09
CA HIS A 236 -3.22 -10.17 8.51
C HIS A 236 -4.50 -9.52 7.95
N ARG A 237 -4.64 -8.20 8.07
CA ARG A 237 -5.76 -7.45 7.49
C ARG A 237 -5.82 -7.58 5.97
N LEU A 238 -4.67 -7.55 5.31
CA LEU A 238 -4.58 -7.71 3.85
C LEU A 238 -5.08 -9.10 3.42
N THR A 239 -4.66 -10.17 4.10
CA THR A 239 -5.12 -11.54 3.82
C THR A 239 -6.63 -11.68 4.01
N VAL A 240 -7.18 -11.19 5.13
CA VAL A 240 -8.62 -11.18 5.40
C VAL A 240 -9.38 -10.42 4.31
N SER A 241 -8.92 -9.21 3.97
CA SER A 241 -9.55 -8.38 2.95
C SER A 241 -9.50 -9.03 1.57
N ASN A 242 -8.40 -9.68 1.21
CA ASN A 242 -8.23 -10.34 -0.09
C ASN A 242 -9.21 -11.51 -0.25
N MET A 243 -9.43 -12.32 0.79
CA MET A 243 -10.46 -13.37 0.76
C MET A 243 -11.87 -12.78 0.55
N LYS A 244 -12.22 -11.71 1.28
CA LYS A 244 -13.52 -11.04 1.16
C LYS A 244 -13.73 -10.45 -0.25
N LYS A 245 -12.69 -9.83 -0.82
CA LYS A 245 -12.72 -9.29 -2.19
C LYS A 245 -12.84 -10.39 -3.24
N LEU A 246 -12.15 -11.51 -3.05
CA LEU A 246 -12.22 -12.66 -3.93
C LEU A 246 -13.63 -13.31 -3.90
N ALA A 247 -14.20 -13.46 -2.70
CA ALA A 247 -15.57 -13.94 -2.51
C ALA A 247 -16.58 -13.05 -3.25
N GLY A 248 -16.50 -11.73 -3.08
CA GLY A 248 -17.35 -10.78 -3.79
C GLY A 248 -17.15 -10.77 -5.31
N ALA A 249 -15.93 -11.04 -5.78
CA ALA A 249 -15.65 -11.16 -7.21
C ALA A 249 -16.29 -12.40 -7.84
N ILE A 250 -16.26 -13.55 -7.15
CA ILE A 250 -16.91 -14.79 -7.62
C ILE A 250 -18.41 -14.59 -7.78
N GLU A 251 -19.09 -14.11 -6.73
CA GLU A 251 -20.52 -13.78 -6.78
C GLU A 251 -20.80 -12.76 -7.88
N GLY A 252 -20.02 -11.68 -7.93
CA GLY A 252 -20.18 -10.64 -8.94
C GLY A 252 -20.06 -11.15 -10.38
N CYS A 253 -19.12 -12.07 -10.66
CA CYS A 253 -18.98 -12.66 -11.98
C CYS A 253 -20.20 -13.52 -12.35
N VAL A 254 -20.67 -14.36 -11.42
CA VAL A 254 -21.84 -15.22 -11.66
C VAL A 254 -23.10 -14.39 -11.82
N ASP A 255 -23.32 -13.40 -10.97
CA ASP A 255 -24.45 -12.48 -11.04
C ASP A 255 -24.48 -11.75 -12.38
N VAL A 256 -23.35 -11.22 -12.85
CA VAL A 256 -23.26 -10.51 -14.13
C VAL A 256 -23.53 -11.45 -15.31
N TYR A 257 -23.05 -12.68 -15.27
CA TYR A 257 -23.26 -13.65 -16.36
C TYR A 257 -24.74 -13.98 -16.58
N PHE A 258 -25.48 -14.13 -15.47
CA PHE A 258 -26.90 -14.48 -15.47
C PHE A 258 -27.84 -13.27 -15.30
N ALA A 259 -27.30 -12.04 -15.34
CA ALA A 259 -28.10 -10.82 -15.28
C ALA A 259 -28.72 -10.49 -16.64
N GLU A 260 -29.89 -9.86 -16.60
CA GLU A 260 -30.48 -9.26 -17.79
C GLU A 260 -29.70 -7.99 -18.20
N PRO A 261 -29.66 -7.65 -19.51
CA PRO A 261 -28.73 -6.67 -20.11
C PRO A 261 -28.83 -5.20 -19.61
N ALA A 262 -29.63 -4.92 -18.58
CA ALA A 262 -29.87 -3.56 -18.07
C ALA A 262 -29.03 -3.16 -16.84
N THR A 263 -28.09 -3.99 -16.36
CA THR A 263 -27.39 -3.73 -15.07
C THR A 263 -25.87 -3.51 -15.23
N PRO A 264 -25.34 -2.29 -15.05
CA PRO A 264 -23.90 -2.07 -15.03
C PRO A 264 -23.31 -2.48 -13.67
N ALA A 265 -22.86 -3.74 -13.54
CA ALA A 265 -22.34 -4.32 -12.29
C ALA A 265 -20.82 -4.57 -12.27
N GLN A 266 -20.08 -3.94 -13.19
CA GLN A 266 -18.64 -4.19 -13.43
C GLN A 266 -17.72 -3.84 -12.24
N ALA A 267 -18.18 -3.02 -11.28
CA ALA A 267 -17.39 -2.64 -10.12
C ALA A 267 -17.26 -3.74 -9.05
N LYS A 268 -18.19 -4.71 -8.97
CA LYS A 268 -18.14 -5.80 -7.97
C LYS A 268 -17.21 -6.95 -8.40
N SER A 269 -17.09 -7.22 -9.70
CA SER A 269 -16.28 -8.34 -10.20
C SER A 269 -14.78 -8.08 -10.17
N ASP A 270 -14.30 -6.84 -10.07
CA ASP A 270 -12.87 -6.51 -10.13
C ASP A 270 -12.06 -6.82 -8.85
N GLY A 271 -12.71 -7.35 -7.80
CA GLY A 271 -12.06 -7.67 -6.52
C GLY A 271 -10.86 -8.63 -6.65
N TYR A 272 -10.88 -9.56 -7.61
CA TYR A 272 -9.79 -10.51 -7.85
C TYR A 272 -8.49 -9.82 -8.29
N LYS A 273 -8.57 -8.66 -8.97
CA LYS A 273 -7.38 -7.88 -9.38
C LYS A 273 -6.57 -7.39 -8.19
N CYS A 274 -7.23 -7.10 -7.06
CA CYS A 274 -6.53 -6.74 -5.82
C CYS A 274 -5.66 -7.91 -5.32
N VAL A 275 -6.17 -9.14 -5.44
CA VAL A 275 -5.48 -10.38 -5.01
C VAL A 275 -4.31 -10.71 -5.94
N LEU A 276 -4.47 -10.51 -7.26
CA LEU A 276 -3.39 -10.72 -8.21
C LEU A 276 -2.22 -9.75 -7.98
N ASN A 277 -2.52 -8.50 -7.63
CA ASN A 277 -1.52 -7.45 -7.40
C ASN A 277 -0.94 -7.41 -5.98
N SER A 278 -1.40 -8.26 -5.05
CA SER A 278 -0.99 -8.19 -3.63
C SER A 278 0.34 -8.89 -3.32
N LYS A 279 0.92 -9.67 -4.24
CA LYS A 279 2.10 -10.51 -3.94
C LYS A 279 3.27 -9.71 -3.36
N ALA A 280 3.61 -8.57 -3.96
CA ALA A 280 4.74 -7.76 -3.52
C ALA A 280 4.52 -7.17 -2.12
N SER A 281 3.30 -6.72 -1.81
CA SER A 281 2.98 -6.18 -0.48
C SER A 281 2.91 -7.28 0.58
N GLU A 282 2.34 -8.44 0.27
CA GLU A 282 2.31 -9.62 1.15
C GLU A 282 3.73 -10.08 1.52
N ASP A 283 4.59 -10.28 0.52
CA ASP A 283 5.98 -10.74 0.72
C ASP A 283 6.78 -9.70 1.52
N ALA A 284 6.58 -8.40 1.27
CA ALA A 284 7.22 -7.34 2.05
C ALA A 284 6.75 -7.33 3.51
N GLN A 285 5.44 -7.36 3.77
CA GLN A 285 4.91 -7.33 5.14
C GLN A 285 5.29 -8.60 5.92
N ALA A 286 5.27 -9.79 5.29
CA ALA A 286 5.69 -11.03 5.92
C ALA A 286 7.19 -11.02 6.31
N ASN A 287 8.03 -10.39 5.49
CA ASN A 287 9.44 -10.21 5.82
C ASN A 287 9.66 -9.25 6.98
N LEU A 288 8.93 -8.14 7.02
CA LEU A 288 9.03 -7.14 8.08
C LEU A 288 8.45 -7.62 9.42
N ALA A 289 7.34 -8.37 9.38
CA ALA A 289 6.66 -8.90 10.57
C ALA A 289 7.55 -9.83 11.41
N ARG A 290 8.54 -10.48 10.79
CA ARG A 290 9.53 -11.33 11.49
C ARG A 290 10.48 -10.56 12.42
N TRP A 291 10.62 -9.26 12.22
CA TRP A 291 11.46 -8.39 13.05
C TRP A 291 10.71 -7.80 14.23
N GLU A 292 9.40 -8.06 14.34
CA GLU A 292 8.57 -7.47 15.38
C GLU A 292 8.67 -8.26 16.68
N PRO A 293 8.69 -7.58 17.85
CA PRO A 293 8.41 -8.24 19.11
C PRO A 293 7.00 -8.85 19.12
N ALA A 294 6.76 -9.75 20.07
CA ALA A 294 5.41 -10.27 20.32
C ALA A 294 4.46 -9.12 20.67
N HIS A 295 3.26 -9.11 20.08
CA HIS A 295 2.32 -7.99 20.20
C HIS A 295 0.87 -8.44 19.95
N GLY A 296 -0.06 -7.94 20.75
CA GLY A 296 -1.49 -8.25 20.61
C GLY A 296 -1.76 -9.77 20.61
N LYS A 297 -2.41 -10.26 19.56
CA LYS A 297 -2.68 -11.71 19.35
C LYS A 297 -1.51 -12.46 18.68
N PHE A 298 -0.45 -11.76 18.27
CA PHE A 298 0.68 -12.35 17.57
C PHE A 298 1.78 -12.69 18.56
N GLY A 299 1.91 -13.97 18.88
CA GLY A 299 2.94 -14.50 19.76
C GLY A 299 4.36 -14.45 19.17
N PHE A 300 5.34 -14.79 20.01
CA PHE A 300 6.72 -14.94 19.57
C PHE A 300 6.82 -16.05 18.51
N ARG A 301 7.58 -15.81 17.41
CA ARG A 301 7.72 -16.74 16.28
C ARG A 301 6.40 -17.11 15.56
N HIS A 302 5.43 -16.19 15.51
CA HIS A 302 4.21 -16.37 14.72
C HIS A 302 4.52 -16.77 13.26
N PRO A 303 3.76 -17.71 12.65
CA PRO A 303 4.09 -18.32 11.35
C PRO A 303 3.76 -17.42 10.14
N TYR A 304 4.29 -16.19 10.08
CA TYR A 304 4.01 -15.21 9.01
C TYR A 304 4.26 -15.72 7.58
N SER A 305 5.16 -16.70 7.38
CA SER A 305 5.39 -17.30 6.06
C SER A 305 4.18 -18.06 5.51
N HIS A 306 3.24 -18.50 6.37
CA HIS A 306 2.04 -19.21 5.94
C HIS A 306 0.99 -18.27 5.34
N TYR A 307 0.99 -16.98 5.70
CA TYR A 307 0.17 -15.97 5.01
C TYR A 307 0.54 -15.85 3.53
N ALA A 308 1.82 -16.00 3.17
CA ALA A 308 2.25 -16.00 1.77
C ALA A 308 1.74 -17.24 1.01
N LYS A 309 1.61 -18.39 1.70
CA LYS A 309 1.00 -19.62 1.12
C LYS A 309 -0.49 -19.43 0.87
N ILE A 310 -1.21 -18.87 1.84
CA ILE A 310 -2.62 -18.48 1.68
C ILE A 310 -2.77 -17.51 0.52
N GLY A 311 -1.93 -16.48 0.43
CA GLY A 311 -1.89 -15.54 -0.69
C GLY A 311 -1.65 -16.23 -2.04
N ALA A 312 -0.76 -17.23 -2.09
CA ALA A 312 -0.50 -18.00 -3.30
C ALA A 312 -1.72 -18.83 -3.73
N ALA A 313 -2.38 -19.50 -2.78
CA ALA A 313 -3.63 -20.24 -3.04
C ALA A 313 -4.75 -19.31 -3.53
N MET A 314 -4.94 -18.16 -2.87
CA MET A 314 -5.92 -17.15 -3.28
C MET A 314 -5.65 -16.63 -4.69
N ARG A 315 -4.39 -16.42 -5.06
CA ARG A 315 -4.02 -16.03 -6.44
C ARG A 315 -4.34 -17.14 -7.45
N GLY A 316 -4.11 -18.41 -7.09
CA GLY A 316 -4.53 -19.55 -7.90
C GLY A 316 -6.02 -19.50 -8.21
N CYS A 317 -6.86 -19.25 -7.20
CA CYS A 317 -8.28 -19.04 -7.39
C CYS A 317 -8.60 -17.76 -8.21
N ALA A 318 -7.90 -16.65 -7.96
CA ALA A 318 -8.11 -15.39 -8.66
C ALA A 318 -7.83 -15.47 -10.17
N TYR A 319 -6.87 -16.30 -10.61
CA TYR A 319 -6.66 -16.56 -12.04
C TYR A 319 -7.87 -17.27 -12.68
N CYS A 320 -8.49 -18.21 -11.98
CA CYS A 320 -9.73 -18.85 -12.46
C CYS A 320 -10.90 -17.87 -12.51
N VAL A 321 -10.99 -16.94 -11.54
CA VAL A 321 -12.00 -15.87 -11.55
C VAL A 321 -11.75 -14.87 -12.68
N GLU A 322 -10.49 -14.57 -13.02
CA GLU A 322 -10.14 -13.74 -14.17
C GLU A 322 -10.57 -14.41 -15.49
N ALA A 323 -10.35 -15.72 -15.63
CA ALA A 323 -10.83 -16.49 -16.78
C ALA A 323 -12.37 -16.47 -16.84
N LEU A 324 -13.05 -16.67 -15.71
CA LEU A 324 -14.50 -16.59 -15.61
C LEU A 324 -15.00 -15.21 -16.04
N ASN A 325 -14.44 -14.14 -15.49
CA ASN A 325 -14.78 -12.77 -15.87
C ASN A 325 -14.54 -12.48 -17.36
N SER A 326 -13.51 -13.08 -17.96
CA SER A 326 -13.24 -12.96 -19.39
C SER A 326 -14.32 -13.65 -20.23
N CYS A 327 -14.80 -14.84 -19.81
CA CYS A 327 -15.97 -15.48 -20.41
C CYS A 327 -17.21 -14.59 -20.27
N VAL A 328 -17.46 -14.00 -19.10
CA VAL A 328 -18.61 -13.09 -18.89
C VAL A 328 -18.59 -11.90 -19.84
N VAL A 329 -17.43 -11.29 -20.07
CA VAL A 329 -17.29 -10.14 -20.99
C VAL A 329 -17.40 -10.56 -22.46
N ALA A 330 -16.87 -11.74 -22.81
CA ALA A 330 -16.88 -12.24 -24.18
C ALA A 330 -18.23 -12.84 -24.60
N GLU A 331 -18.98 -13.45 -23.68
CA GLU A 331 -20.14 -14.30 -23.96
C GLU A 331 -21.49 -13.62 -23.77
N ALA A 332 -21.61 -12.36 -24.20
CA ALA A 332 -22.92 -11.72 -24.41
C ALA A 332 -23.81 -12.45 -25.48
N GLN A 333 -23.45 -13.66 -25.91
CA GLN A 333 -24.00 -14.38 -27.06
C GLN A 333 -24.65 -15.75 -26.73
N ALA A 334 -24.51 -16.29 -25.51
CA ALA A 334 -25.22 -17.51 -25.16
C ALA A 334 -26.74 -17.24 -25.10
N PRO A 335 -27.59 -18.04 -25.77
CA PRO A 335 -29.04 -17.81 -25.77
C PRO A 335 -29.61 -17.86 -24.34
N GLU A 336 -30.46 -16.88 -23.99
CA GLU A 336 -30.99 -16.74 -22.62
C GLU A 336 -31.74 -17.99 -22.12
N HIS A 337 -32.41 -18.71 -23.02
CA HIS A 337 -33.09 -19.97 -22.68
C HIS A 337 -32.12 -21.08 -22.23
N VAL A 338 -30.87 -21.06 -22.71
CA VAL A 338 -29.83 -22.03 -22.30
C VAL A 338 -29.23 -21.60 -20.96
N LYS A 339 -28.98 -20.30 -20.77
CA LYS A 339 -28.47 -19.77 -19.50
C LYS A 339 -29.40 -20.10 -18.32
N GLN A 340 -30.72 -20.06 -18.53
CA GLN A 340 -31.70 -20.40 -17.50
C GLN A 340 -31.57 -21.83 -16.97
N LEU A 341 -31.04 -22.78 -17.76
CA LEU A 341 -30.96 -24.20 -17.37
C LEU A 341 -29.99 -24.44 -16.21
N LEU A 342 -28.85 -23.75 -16.18
CA LEU A 342 -27.84 -23.89 -15.12
C LEU A 342 -27.76 -22.68 -14.20
N ARG A 343 -28.60 -21.66 -14.41
CA ARG A 343 -28.58 -20.40 -13.63
C ARG A 343 -28.62 -20.66 -12.14
N GLU A 344 -29.60 -21.42 -11.66
CA GLU A 344 -29.80 -21.64 -10.23
C GLU A 344 -28.64 -22.40 -9.60
N VAL A 345 -28.12 -23.43 -10.28
CA VAL A 345 -27.06 -24.28 -9.74
C VAL A 345 -25.70 -23.58 -9.81
N CYS A 346 -25.39 -22.85 -10.89
CA CYS A 346 -24.19 -22.02 -10.98
C CYS A 346 -24.22 -20.87 -9.95
N ALA A 347 -25.36 -20.21 -9.75
CA ALA A 347 -25.54 -19.19 -8.71
C ALA A 347 -25.33 -19.77 -7.32
N ARG A 348 -25.87 -20.97 -7.05
CA ARG A 348 -25.66 -21.69 -5.79
C ARG A 348 -24.19 -22.02 -5.55
N VAL A 349 -23.47 -22.56 -6.55
CA VAL A 349 -22.03 -22.83 -6.43
C VAL A 349 -21.25 -21.54 -6.18
N GLY A 350 -21.52 -20.47 -6.94
CA GLY A 350 -20.88 -19.16 -6.72
C GLY A 350 -21.08 -18.63 -5.30
N ALA A 351 -22.30 -18.71 -4.77
CA ALA A 351 -22.63 -18.30 -3.41
C ALA A 351 -21.93 -19.18 -2.34
N GLN A 352 -21.87 -20.49 -2.54
CA GLN A 352 -21.17 -21.39 -1.59
C GLN A 352 -19.65 -21.16 -1.60
N CYS A 353 -19.04 -21.01 -2.78
CA CYS A 353 -17.63 -20.61 -2.93
C CYS A 353 -17.33 -19.32 -2.16
N ALA A 354 -18.17 -18.29 -2.35
CA ALA A 354 -18.01 -17.03 -1.64
C ALA A 354 -18.25 -17.16 -0.13
N ARG A 355 -19.19 -18.01 0.30
CA ARG A 355 -19.41 -18.32 1.72
C ARG A 355 -18.20 -18.98 2.37
N VAL A 356 -17.60 -19.98 1.73
CA VAL A 356 -16.38 -20.64 2.23
C VAL A 356 -15.25 -19.62 2.40
N LEU A 357 -14.98 -18.78 1.40
CA LEU A 357 -13.96 -17.74 1.48
C LEU A 357 -14.24 -16.72 2.59
N ARG A 358 -15.51 -16.35 2.83
CA ARG A 358 -15.88 -15.44 3.92
C ARG A 358 -15.71 -16.10 5.28
N GLU A 359 -15.99 -17.39 5.41
CA GLU A 359 -15.83 -18.10 6.66
C GLU A 359 -14.36 -18.37 6.97
N ALA A 360 -13.55 -18.73 5.97
CA ALA A 360 -12.10 -18.79 6.08
C ALA A 360 -11.51 -17.43 6.47
N SER A 361 -12.01 -16.35 5.85
CA SER A 361 -11.64 -14.97 6.20
C SER A 361 -11.98 -14.64 7.64
N ARG A 362 -13.17 -15.04 8.11
CA ARG A 362 -13.60 -14.85 9.50
C ARG A 362 -12.71 -15.60 10.46
N SER A 363 -12.41 -16.88 10.19
CA SER A 363 -11.50 -17.70 11.00
C SER A 363 -10.14 -17.04 11.17
N VAL A 364 -9.55 -16.55 10.07
CA VAL A 364 -8.30 -15.78 10.13
C VAL A 364 -8.49 -14.50 10.93
N GLU A 365 -9.49 -13.68 10.63
CA GLU A 365 -9.77 -12.39 11.28
C GLU A 365 -9.93 -12.49 12.81
N THR A 366 -10.61 -13.54 13.29
CA THR A 366 -10.81 -13.78 14.72
C THR A 366 -9.63 -14.53 15.35
N MET A 367 -8.81 -15.21 14.55
CA MET A 367 -7.81 -16.21 14.95
C MET A 367 -8.45 -17.37 15.73
N THR A 368 -9.56 -17.88 15.19
CA THR A 368 -10.32 -18.98 15.79
C THR A 368 -10.67 -20.04 14.76
N SER A 369 -10.67 -21.30 15.18
CA SER A 369 -11.20 -22.43 14.42
C SER A 369 -12.70 -22.57 14.71
N SER A 370 -13.49 -22.87 13.68
CA SER A 370 -14.93 -23.07 13.81
C SER A 370 -15.41 -24.12 12.83
N ARG A 371 -16.33 -24.97 13.30
CA ARG A 371 -17.02 -25.99 12.49
C ARG A 371 -17.86 -25.39 11.35
N THR A 372 -18.19 -24.10 11.43
CA THR A 372 -18.91 -23.37 10.38
C THR A 372 -18.17 -23.40 9.05
N LEU A 373 -16.83 -23.42 9.07
CA LEU A 373 -16.02 -23.53 7.86
C LEU A 373 -16.16 -24.93 7.23
N ASP A 374 -16.05 -25.98 8.04
CA ASP A 374 -16.21 -27.37 7.58
C ASP A 374 -17.58 -27.61 6.94
N PHE A 375 -18.65 -27.11 7.59
CA PHE A 375 -19.99 -27.18 7.03
C PHE A 375 -20.12 -26.41 5.72
N ALA A 376 -19.50 -25.23 5.61
CA ALA A 376 -19.51 -24.46 4.37
C ALA A 376 -18.78 -25.18 3.22
N VAL A 377 -17.68 -25.88 3.52
CA VAL A 377 -16.95 -26.70 2.53
C VAL A 377 -17.81 -27.89 2.08
N ALA A 378 -18.48 -28.57 3.02
CA ALA A 378 -19.40 -29.66 2.68
C ALA A 378 -20.58 -29.21 1.80
N ASP A 379 -21.17 -28.04 2.10
CA ASP A 379 -22.25 -27.45 1.31
C ASP A 379 -21.77 -27.08 -0.11
N MET A 380 -20.57 -26.51 -0.23
CA MET A 380 -19.93 -26.20 -1.51
C MET A 380 -19.72 -27.45 -2.35
N ASN A 381 -19.15 -28.51 -1.76
CA ASN A 381 -18.89 -29.77 -2.47
C ASN A 381 -20.19 -30.45 -2.92
N THR A 382 -21.25 -30.36 -2.11
CA THR A 382 -22.58 -30.82 -2.51
C THR A 382 -23.09 -30.06 -3.73
N ALA A 383 -23.03 -28.72 -3.71
CA ALA A 383 -23.47 -27.89 -4.84
C ALA A 383 -22.64 -28.13 -6.12
N VAL A 384 -21.34 -28.38 -5.98
CA VAL A 384 -20.45 -28.75 -7.11
C VAL A 384 -20.86 -30.10 -7.71
N HIS A 385 -21.19 -31.09 -6.87
CA HIS A 385 -21.67 -32.39 -7.35
C HIS A 385 -23.00 -32.28 -8.09
N GLU A 386 -23.94 -31.45 -7.60
CA GLU A 386 -25.19 -31.13 -8.31
C GLU A 386 -24.90 -30.51 -9.68
N LEU A 387 -24.02 -29.50 -9.75
CA LEU A 387 -23.63 -28.85 -11.01
C LEU A 387 -23.04 -29.84 -12.02
N GLN A 388 -22.14 -30.73 -11.57
CA GLN A 388 -21.56 -31.77 -12.43
C GLN A 388 -22.62 -32.77 -12.92
N GLY A 389 -23.61 -33.09 -12.10
CA GLY A 389 -24.76 -33.92 -12.49
C GLY A 389 -25.61 -33.26 -13.57
N ASP A 390 -25.92 -31.99 -13.40
CA ASP A 390 -26.73 -31.22 -14.35
C ASP A 390 -26.00 -30.98 -15.67
N MET A 391 -24.69 -30.69 -15.63
CA MET A 391 -23.86 -30.62 -16.83
C MET A 391 -23.87 -31.93 -17.63
N ARG A 392 -23.84 -33.09 -16.96
CA ARG A 392 -23.88 -34.40 -17.64
C ARG A 392 -25.25 -34.71 -18.25
N SER A 393 -26.33 -34.25 -17.64
CA SER A 393 -27.70 -34.48 -18.11
C SER A 393 -28.18 -33.44 -19.13
N LEU A 394 -27.54 -32.26 -19.18
CA LEU A 394 -27.89 -31.14 -20.07
C LEU A 394 -28.06 -31.54 -21.56
N PRO A 395 -27.13 -32.30 -22.19
CA PRO A 395 -27.28 -32.68 -23.60
C PRO A 395 -28.53 -33.52 -23.87
N SER A 396 -28.90 -34.39 -22.92
CA SER A 396 -30.07 -35.25 -23.03
C SER A 396 -31.38 -34.50 -22.82
N MET A 397 -31.41 -33.49 -21.93
CA MET A 397 -32.59 -32.64 -21.73
C MET A 397 -32.89 -31.78 -22.96
N LEU A 398 -31.86 -31.27 -23.63
CA LEU A 398 -31.99 -30.40 -24.80
C LEU A 398 -32.39 -31.18 -26.06
N ALA A 399 -31.88 -32.39 -26.25
CA ALA A 399 -32.31 -33.29 -27.33
C ALA A 399 -33.83 -33.57 -27.31
N VAL A 400 -34.45 -33.47 -26.13
CA VAL A 400 -35.90 -33.66 -25.95
C VAL A 400 -36.68 -32.33 -26.01
N LYS A 401 -36.11 -31.22 -25.53
CA LYS A 401 -36.85 -29.94 -25.34
C LYS A 401 -36.60 -28.87 -26.39
N LEU A 402 -35.44 -28.82 -27.06
CA LEU A 402 -35.11 -27.75 -28.00
C LEU A 402 -34.46 -28.32 -29.26
N SER A 403 -35.28 -28.51 -30.30
CA SER A 403 -34.87 -29.09 -31.58
C SER A 403 -33.91 -28.21 -32.41
N GLU A 404 -33.59 -26.99 -31.97
CA GLU A 404 -32.83 -25.99 -32.76
C GLU A 404 -31.51 -25.53 -32.10
N THR A 405 -31.18 -25.95 -30.88
CA THR A 405 -29.97 -25.45 -30.19
C THR A 405 -28.73 -26.26 -30.59
N SER A 406 -27.69 -25.59 -31.09
CA SER A 406 -26.46 -26.26 -31.50
C SER A 406 -25.53 -26.53 -30.31
N LEU A 407 -24.63 -27.51 -30.44
CA LEU A 407 -23.62 -27.80 -29.42
C LEU A 407 -22.65 -26.62 -29.21
N MET A 408 -22.43 -25.80 -30.23
CA MET A 408 -21.61 -24.59 -30.14
C MET A 408 -22.22 -23.54 -29.20
N ASP A 409 -23.55 -23.39 -29.21
CA ASP A 409 -24.25 -22.40 -28.37
C ASP A 409 -24.16 -22.73 -26.87
N MET A 410 -23.80 -23.98 -26.53
CA MET A 410 -23.66 -24.46 -25.16
C MET A 410 -22.24 -24.39 -24.61
N MET A 411 -21.22 -24.33 -25.47
CA MET A 411 -19.81 -24.28 -25.03
C MET A 411 -19.55 -23.15 -24.01
N PRO A 412 -20.12 -21.95 -24.17
CA PRO A 412 -20.10 -20.89 -23.17
C PRO A 412 -20.51 -21.33 -21.76
N LEU A 413 -21.70 -21.93 -21.68
CA LEU A 413 -22.29 -22.34 -20.42
C LEU A 413 -21.49 -23.48 -19.76
N PHE A 414 -21.02 -24.45 -20.56
CA PHE A 414 -20.13 -25.51 -20.08
C PHE A 414 -18.79 -24.97 -19.58
N THR A 415 -18.25 -23.94 -20.24
CA THR A 415 -16.99 -23.30 -19.84
C THR A 415 -17.16 -22.59 -18.50
N VAL A 416 -18.22 -21.80 -18.34
CA VAL A 416 -18.55 -21.13 -17.06
C VAL A 416 -18.74 -22.14 -15.93
N ALA A 417 -19.53 -23.19 -16.16
CA ALA A 417 -19.75 -24.23 -15.15
C ALA A 417 -18.46 -24.97 -14.79
N SER A 418 -17.61 -25.30 -15.77
CA SER A 418 -16.30 -25.93 -15.53
C SER A 418 -15.35 -25.02 -14.75
N LEU A 419 -15.35 -23.72 -15.05
CA LEU A 419 -14.56 -22.74 -14.29
C LEU A 419 -15.05 -22.61 -12.84
N LEU A 420 -16.35 -22.71 -12.58
CA LEU A 420 -16.89 -22.72 -11.21
C LEU A 420 -16.47 -23.97 -10.43
N VAL A 421 -16.46 -25.14 -11.07
CA VAL A 421 -15.92 -26.37 -10.48
C VAL A 421 -14.43 -26.19 -10.15
N GLU A 422 -13.64 -25.67 -11.08
CA GLU A 422 -12.21 -25.42 -10.87
C GLU A 422 -11.98 -24.39 -9.74
N ILE A 423 -12.74 -23.30 -9.69
CA ILE A 423 -12.70 -22.31 -8.60
C ILE A 423 -12.96 -22.97 -7.25
N SER A 424 -13.94 -23.87 -7.17
CA SER A 424 -14.28 -24.59 -5.94
C SER A 424 -13.08 -25.42 -5.44
N THR A 425 -12.44 -26.17 -6.34
CA THR A 425 -11.21 -26.92 -6.04
C THR A 425 -10.06 -26.01 -5.57
N ARG A 426 -9.92 -24.81 -6.16
CA ARG A 426 -8.89 -23.84 -5.72
C ARG A 426 -9.20 -23.25 -4.35
N ILE A 427 -10.47 -23.11 -3.99
CA ILE A 427 -10.90 -22.63 -2.67
C ILE A 427 -10.58 -23.67 -1.59
N GLU A 428 -10.73 -24.97 -1.86
CA GLU A 428 -10.27 -26.01 -0.93
C GLU A 428 -8.78 -25.83 -0.58
N GLY A 429 -7.93 -25.57 -1.58
CA GLY A 429 -6.52 -25.26 -1.33
C GLY A 429 -6.28 -23.97 -0.53
N VAL A 430 -7.21 -23.01 -0.54
CA VAL A 430 -7.16 -21.83 0.36
C VAL A 430 -7.52 -22.26 1.78
N VAL A 431 -8.55 -23.09 1.95
CA VAL A 431 -8.98 -23.63 3.25
C VAL A 431 -7.85 -24.45 3.89
N ASP A 432 -7.24 -25.37 3.16
CA ASP A 432 -6.10 -26.17 3.64
C ASP A 432 -4.95 -25.28 4.15
N ALA A 433 -4.65 -24.19 3.43
CA ALA A 433 -3.61 -23.25 3.82
C ALA A 433 -3.99 -22.45 5.08
N VAL A 434 -5.29 -22.15 5.26
CA VAL A 434 -5.84 -21.51 6.46
C VAL A 434 -5.81 -22.46 7.65
N GLU A 435 -6.21 -23.72 7.49
CA GLU A 435 -6.15 -24.75 8.55
C GLU A 435 -4.70 -25.01 8.99
N THR A 436 -3.77 -25.05 8.03
CA THR A 436 -2.33 -25.15 8.33
C THR A 436 -1.86 -23.95 9.16
N LEU A 437 -2.29 -22.73 8.81
CA LEU A 437 -1.98 -21.53 9.59
C LEU A 437 -2.61 -21.61 10.98
N ALA A 438 -3.88 -22.01 11.08
CA ALA A 438 -4.63 -22.12 12.32
C ALA A 438 -3.95 -23.09 13.29
N THR A 439 -3.51 -24.24 12.79
CA THR A 439 -2.77 -25.25 13.56
C THR A 439 -1.43 -24.69 14.07
N LEU A 440 -0.65 -24.06 13.19
CA LEU A 440 0.68 -23.52 13.56
C LEU A 440 0.63 -22.28 14.44
N ALA A 441 -0.46 -21.52 14.37
CA ALA A 441 -0.68 -20.32 15.16
C ALA A 441 -1.54 -20.58 16.42
N GLU A 442 -1.89 -21.84 16.68
CA GLU A 442 -2.72 -22.27 17.83
C GLU A 442 -4.02 -21.46 17.94
N PHE A 443 -4.78 -21.42 16.84
CA PHE A 443 -6.09 -20.79 16.84
C PHE A 443 -6.98 -21.41 17.92
N LYS A 444 -7.74 -20.57 18.61
CA LYS A 444 -8.66 -21.04 19.66
C LYS A 444 -9.92 -21.61 19.00
N GLU A 445 -10.50 -22.64 19.59
CA GLU A 445 -11.84 -23.07 19.22
C GLU A 445 -12.85 -21.96 19.56
N ALA A 446 -13.75 -21.64 18.64
CA ALA A 446 -14.84 -20.71 18.90
C ALA A 446 -15.78 -21.30 19.97
N SER A 447 -16.01 -20.57 21.06
CA SER A 447 -17.06 -20.93 22.03
C SER A 447 -18.43 -20.58 21.45
N GLU A 448 -19.40 -21.49 21.58
CA GLU A 448 -20.77 -21.35 21.05
C GLU A 448 -21.47 -20.03 21.47
N ASP A 449 -21.08 -19.44 22.61
CA ASP A 449 -21.60 -18.16 23.13
C ASP A 449 -21.26 -16.90 22.27
N ASP A 450 -20.22 -16.94 21.43
CA ASP A 450 -19.82 -15.78 20.61
C ASP A 450 -20.63 -15.66 19.30
N ASP A 451 -21.22 -16.75 18.81
CA ASP A 451 -22.04 -16.76 17.59
C ASP A 451 -23.45 -16.15 17.82
N ASP A 452 -24.04 -16.35 19.00
CA ASP A 452 -25.36 -15.79 19.33
C ASP A 452 -25.33 -14.27 19.54
N LYS A 453 -24.30 -13.73 20.22
CA LYS A 453 -24.13 -12.28 20.39
C LYS A 453 -23.94 -11.54 19.07
N LYS A 454 -23.34 -12.20 18.07
CA LYS A 454 -23.07 -11.61 16.74
C LYS A 454 -24.29 -11.66 15.82
N ARG A 455 -25.15 -12.66 15.96
CA ARG A 455 -26.46 -12.71 15.30
C ARG A 455 -27.39 -11.61 15.81
N GLU A 456 -27.47 -11.40 17.12
CA GLU A 456 -28.32 -10.35 17.72
C GLU A 456 -27.90 -8.93 17.30
N THR A 457 -26.59 -8.64 17.22
CA THR A 457 -26.12 -7.31 16.79
C THR A 457 -26.38 -7.05 15.29
N THR A 458 -26.39 -8.09 14.46
CA THR A 458 -26.67 -7.97 13.02
C THR A 458 -28.17 -7.77 12.77
N GLU A 459 -29.04 -8.32 13.60
CA GLU A 459 -30.50 -8.10 13.51
C GLU A 459 -30.94 -6.75 14.10
N MET A 460 -30.38 -6.30 15.23
CA MET A 460 -30.72 -4.99 15.81
C MET A 460 -30.35 -3.81 14.90
N THR A 461 -29.32 -3.95 14.06
CA THR A 461 -28.91 -2.88 13.13
C THR A 461 -29.84 -2.74 11.92
N LYS A 462 -30.73 -3.72 11.66
CA LYS A 462 -31.59 -3.74 10.48
C LYS A 462 -33.00 -3.17 10.71
N VAL A 463 -33.36 -2.82 11.95
CA VAL A 463 -34.71 -2.37 12.31
C VAL A 463 -34.68 -1.03 13.05
N HIS A 464 -34.39 0.06 12.36
CA HIS A 464 -34.91 1.37 12.77
C HIS A 464 -35.04 2.35 11.58
N PRO A 465 -36.26 2.63 11.11
CA PRO A 465 -36.53 3.81 10.29
C PRO A 465 -36.79 5.00 11.22
N LEU A 466 -35.99 6.06 11.10
CA LEU A 466 -36.29 7.36 11.72
C LEU A 466 -37.53 7.97 11.05
N ASN A 467 -38.60 8.14 11.83
CA ASN A 467 -39.61 9.16 11.57
C ASN A 467 -39.20 10.44 12.33
N GLU A 468 -39.06 11.54 11.60
CA GLU A 468 -39.15 12.89 12.16
C GLU A 468 -40.58 13.14 12.69
N PRO A 469 -40.72 14.05 13.66
CA PRO A 469 -41.89 14.93 13.60
C PRO A 469 -41.52 16.41 13.75
N ASP A 470 -42.39 17.18 13.12
CA ASP A 470 -42.40 18.61 12.89
C ASP A 470 -42.35 19.49 14.14
N ALA A 471 -41.89 20.73 13.91
CA ALA A 471 -41.96 21.85 14.82
C ALA A 471 -43.39 22.40 14.97
N GLU A 472 -43.79 22.79 16.19
CA GLU A 472 -44.57 24.01 16.40
C GLU A 472 -44.53 24.50 17.87
N ASP A 473 -44.62 25.82 17.99
CA ASP A 473 -44.54 26.76 19.11
C ASP A 473 -45.13 26.38 20.49
N ALA A 474 -44.43 26.80 21.56
CA ALA A 474 -44.96 27.75 22.56
C ALA A 474 -43.90 28.11 23.64
N SER A 475 -43.69 29.41 23.83
CA SER A 475 -42.96 30.07 24.94
C SER A 475 -43.99 30.60 25.96
N PRO A 476 -43.62 31.22 27.09
CA PRO A 476 -42.70 30.83 28.18
C PRO A 476 -43.43 30.87 29.56
N GLU A 477 -42.86 30.28 30.62
CA GLU A 477 -43.05 30.90 31.95
C GLU A 477 -41.96 30.58 32.97
N ASN A 478 -41.62 31.65 33.67
CA ASN A 478 -40.60 31.83 34.68
C ASN A 478 -41.23 31.54 36.05
N GLN A 479 -40.63 30.72 36.91
CA GLN A 479 -40.73 30.92 38.35
C GLN A 479 -39.68 30.17 39.16
N ALA A 480 -39.08 30.96 40.05
CA ALA A 480 -38.09 30.60 41.04
C ALA A 480 -38.64 29.73 42.18
N ALA A 481 -37.71 29.02 42.84
CA ALA A 481 -37.41 29.14 44.27
C ALA A 481 -37.47 27.85 45.12
N LYS A 482 -36.44 27.77 45.98
CA LYS A 482 -36.27 26.98 47.22
C LYS A 482 -35.85 25.52 47.02
N ALA A 483 -34.77 25.02 47.63
CA ALA A 483 -33.91 25.50 48.72
C ALA A 483 -32.49 24.95 48.56
#